data_AF-R6Q9A4-F1
#
_entry.id   AF-R6Q9A4-F1
#
_cell.length_a   1.000
_cell.length_b   1.000
_cell.length_c   1.000
_cell.angle_alpha   90.00
_cell.angle_beta   90.00
_cell.angle_gamma   90.00
#
_symmetry.space_group_name_H-M   'P 1'
#
loop_
_entity.id
_entity.type
_entity.pdbx_description
1 polymer ?
#
loop_
_entity_poly.entity_id
_entity_poly.type
_entity_poly.pdbx_seq_one_letter_code
_entity_poly.pdbx_strand_id
1 'polypeptide(L)'
;MTENMKLFTNAVRSIIDTKFGDEIPSLDQINEITESYGAGMRALFPMTEDEYLEAKKYLASTILHTIGYAVSLKGHDATHKTWYFLQENDGFYWNRYKKFLKDKKHWSTDVVNRLHTTTNDVMDDLGNPNDKDRPFQRRGLLLGDVQSGKTATYTAICNKAADANYKVIIVLAGMMENLRVQTQERLDAEFVGKESKYTLDRKADNEIRNHPVGVGKIQSDNERQIACFTSVATDFNKTTLKQLGLSLSNLNGTALFVVKKNKSVLNNLYRWLLENNASHEDGLIDLPLL
;
A
#
# COMPACT_ATOMS: atom_id res chain seq x y z
N MET A 1 -6.18 -11.05 -18.38
CA MET A 1 -5.01 -10.99 -19.28
C MET A 1 -4.36 -12.35 -19.50
N THR A 2 -4.36 -12.81 -20.74
CA THR A 2 -3.61 -13.96 -21.25
C THR A 2 -2.11 -13.67 -21.33
N GLU A 3 -1.29 -14.69 -21.59
CA GLU A 3 0.17 -14.55 -21.70
C GLU A 3 0.57 -13.64 -22.86
N ASN A 4 -0.08 -13.79 -24.01
CA ASN A 4 0.14 -12.95 -25.19
C ASN A 4 -0.20 -11.48 -24.93
N MET A 5 -1.28 -11.20 -24.18
CA MET A 5 -1.60 -9.83 -23.77
C MET A 5 -0.48 -9.22 -22.93
N LYS A 6 0.11 -9.97 -21.99
CA LYS A 6 1.23 -9.46 -21.16
C LYS A 6 2.46 -9.14 -22.01
N LEU A 7 2.81 -10.04 -22.93
CA LEU A 7 3.95 -9.85 -23.84
C LEU A 7 3.74 -8.61 -24.74
N PHE A 8 2.55 -8.48 -25.31
CA PHE A 8 2.15 -7.30 -26.08
C PHE A 8 2.24 -6.01 -25.26
N THR A 9 1.63 -5.99 -24.06
CA THR A 9 1.60 -4.79 -23.22
C THR A 9 3.01 -4.36 -22.81
N ASN A 10 3.90 -5.32 -22.52
CA ASN A 10 5.28 -5.03 -22.15
C ASN A 10 6.10 -4.49 -23.33
N ALA A 11 5.90 -5.05 -24.53
CA ALA A 11 6.61 -4.59 -25.73
C ALA A 11 6.21 -3.16 -26.12
N VAL A 12 4.91 -2.87 -26.19
CA VAL A 12 4.41 -1.52 -26.50
C VAL A 12 4.84 -0.53 -25.43
N ARG A 13 4.77 -0.92 -24.15
CA ARG A 13 5.27 -0.08 -23.05
C ARG A 13 6.76 0.24 -23.19
N SER A 14 7.60 -0.73 -23.53
CA SER A 14 9.03 -0.48 -23.74
C SER A 14 9.29 0.54 -24.84
N ILE A 15 8.47 0.55 -25.90
CA ILE A 15 8.55 1.55 -26.97
C ILE A 15 8.16 2.93 -26.46
N ILE A 16 7.07 3.01 -25.69
CA ILE A 16 6.62 4.26 -25.06
C ILE A 16 7.70 4.79 -24.12
N ASP A 17 8.24 3.96 -23.22
CA ASP A 17 9.29 4.33 -22.29
C ASP A 17 10.56 4.82 -23.02
N THR A 18 10.91 4.19 -24.15
CA THR A 18 12.04 4.63 -25.00
C THR A 18 11.77 5.99 -25.64
N LYS A 19 10.52 6.28 -26.01
CA LYS A 19 10.14 7.50 -26.73
C LYS A 19 9.94 8.70 -25.80
N PHE A 20 9.41 8.49 -24.60
CA PHE A 20 9.06 9.56 -23.67
C PHE A 20 9.96 9.66 -22.43
N GLY A 21 10.79 8.64 -22.14
CA GLY A 21 11.64 8.64 -20.96
C GLY A 21 10.83 8.75 -19.67
N ASP A 22 11.05 9.82 -18.89
CA ASP A 22 10.32 10.09 -17.65
C ASP A 22 9.00 10.90 -17.86
N GLU A 23 8.75 11.43 -19.06
CA GLU A 23 7.52 12.16 -19.38
C GLU A 23 6.31 11.23 -19.51
N ILE A 24 5.17 11.64 -18.95
CA ILE A 24 3.92 10.87 -19.06
C ILE A 24 3.26 11.21 -20.41
N PRO A 25 3.14 10.26 -21.34
CA PRO A 25 2.48 10.51 -22.63
C PRO A 25 0.98 10.74 -22.45
N SER A 26 0.37 11.49 -23.37
CA SER A 26 -1.08 11.66 -23.43
C SER A 26 -1.79 10.36 -23.84
N LEU A 27 -3.08 10.26 -23.55
CA LEU A 27 -3.88 9.11 -23.98
C LEU A 27 -3.85 8.92 -25.51
N ASP A 28 -3.87 10.02 -26.26
CA ASP A 28 -3.78 10.00 -27.72
C ASP A 28 -2.43 9.48 -28.20
N GLN A 29 -1.34 9.91 -27.56
CA GLN A 29 0.01 9.41 -27.87
C GLN A 29 0.16 7.92 -27.57
N ILE A 30 -0.39 7.44 -26.45
CA ILE A 30 -0.41 6.01 -26.12
C ILE A 30 -1.20 5.24 -27.17
N ASN A 31 -2.38 5.74 -27.57
CA ASN A 31 -3.21 5.10 -28.58
C ASN A 31 -2.51 5.06 -29.95
N GLU A 32 -1.91 6.16 -30.38
CA GLU A 32 -1.19 6.27 -31.65
C GLU A 32 -0.03 5.28 -31.72
N ILE A 33 0.76 5.15 -30.65
CA ILE A 33 1.86 4.17 -30.60
C ILE A 33 1.30 2.75 -30.54
N THR A 34 0.27 2.51 -29.74
CA THR A 34 -0.32 1.17 -29.64
C THR A 34 -0.92 0.73 -30.98
N GLU A 35 -1.45 1.65 -31.78
CA GLU A 35 -1.98 1.36 -33.12
C GLU A 35 -0.85 1.21 -34.14
N SER A 36 0.14 2.11 -34.14
CA SER A 36 1.28 2.10 -35.07
C SER A 36 2.10 0.82 -34.96
N TYR A 37 2.30 0.32 -33.75
CA TYR A 37 3.04 -0.93 -33.48
C TYR A 37 2.12 -2.13 -33.27
N GLY A 38 0.81 -1.90 -33.16
CA GLY A 38 -0.20 -2.91 -32.83
C GLY A 38 -0.28 -4.01 -33.87
N ALA A 39 -0.30 -3.67 -35.16
CA ALA A 39 -0.41 -4.65 -36.24
C ALA A 39 0.77 -5.63 -36.26
N GLY A 40 2.01 -5.12 -36.13
CA GLY A 40 3.21 -5.95 -36.08
C GLY A 40 3.29 -6.81 -34.82
N MET A 41 2.94 -6.24 -33.66
CA MET A 41 2.97 -6.97 -32.40
C MET A 41 1.85 -8.02 -32.29
N ARG A 42 0.69 -7.80 -32.91
CA ARG A 42 -0.39 -8.79 -32.98
C ARG A 42 -0.05 -9.97 -33.90
N ALA A 43 0.84 -9.78 -34.87
CA ALA A 43 1.38 -10.89 -35.65
C ALA A 43 2.36 -11.76 -34.85
N LEU A 44 3.15 -11.15 -33.95
CA LEU A 44 4.09 -11.84 -33.06
C LEU A 44 3.41 -12.48 -31.84
N PHE A 45 2.37 -11.84 -31.32
CA PHE A 45 1.60 -12.28 -30.16
C PHE A 45 0.11 -12.34 -30.53
N PRO A 46 -0.34 -13.44 -31.16
CA PRO A 46 -1.73 -13.57 -31.62
C PRO A 46 -2.71 -13.41 -30.45
N MET A 47 -3.70 -12.55 -30.64
CA MET A 47 -4.77 -12.31 -29.68
C MET A 47 -6.06 -11.90 -30.41
N THR A 48 -7.19 -12.16 -29.77
CA THR A 48 -8.51 -11.75 -30.25
C THR A 48 -8.68 -10.22 -30.20
N GLU A 49 -9.68 -9.68 -30.90
CA GLU A 49 -9.99 -8.25 -30.85
C GLU A 49 -10.39 -7.80 -29.43
N ASP A 50 -11.13 -8.62 -28.70
CA ASP A 50 -11.54 -8.32 -27.33
C ASP A 50 -10.32 -8.26 -26.39
N GLU A 51 -9.40 -9.20 -26.51
CA GLU A 51 -8.13 -9.19 -25.77
C GLU A 51 -7.28 -7.97 -26.13
N TYR A 52 -7.24 -7.57 -27.41
CA TYR A 52 -6.51 -6.39 -27.85
C TYR A 52 -7.10 -5.10 -27.25
N LEU A 53 -8.43 -4.97 -27.24
CA LEU A 53 -9.12 -3.84 -26.61
C LEU A 53 -8.91 -3.81 -25.08
N GLU A 54 -8.94 -4.97 -24.41
CA GLU A 54 -8.60 -5.08 -22.99
C GLU A 54 -7.14 -4.69 -22.74
N ALA A 55 -6.22 -5.14 -23.60
CA ALA A 55 -4.80 -4.80 -23.52
C ALA A 55 -4.55 -3.29 -23.71
N LYS A 56 -5.22 -2.62 -24.66
CA LYS A 56 -5.18 -1.15 -24.82
C LYS A 56 -5.65 -0.42 -23.56
N LYS A 57 -6.79 -0.82 -23.00
CA LYS A 57 -7.32 -0.24 -21.75
C LYS A 57 -6.33 -0.43 -20.60
N TYR A 58 -5.76 -1.63 -20.49
CA TYR A 58 -4.75 -1.94 -19.50
C TYR A 58 -3.50 -1.07 -19.65
N LEU A 59 -2.98 -0.93 -20.87
CA LEU A 59 -1.83 -0.09 -21.22
C LEU A 59 -2.03 1.37 -20.79
N ALA A 60 -3.14 1.98 -21.21
CA ALA A 60 -3.47 3.35 -20.83
C ALA A 60 -3.57 3.49 -19.30
N SER A 61 -4.24 2.54 -18.62
CA SER A 61 -4.41 2.60 -17.16
C SER A 61 -3.12 2.39 -16.35
N THR A 62 -2.11 1.74 -16.94
CA THR A 62 -0.82 1.45 -16.30
C THR A 62 0.25 2.49 -16.60
N ILE A 63 0.08 3.27 -17.67
CA ILE A 63 0.99 4.36 -18.05
C ILE A 63 0.49 5.69 -17.51
N LEU A 64 -0.81 5.97 -17.55
CA LEU A 64 -1.41 7.22 -17.09
C LEU A 64 -1.61 7.26 -15.57
N HIS A 65 -0.61 6.80 -14.81
CA HIS A 65 -0.59 7.06 -13.37
C HIS A 65 -0.11 8.48 -13.12
N THR A 66 -1.03 9.36 -12.76
CA THR A 66 -0.70 10.74 -12.40
C THR A 66 -0.80 10.94 -10.90
N ILE A 67 0.21 11.58 -10.33
CA ILE A 67 0.14 12.22 -9.03
C ILE A 67 0.26 13.71 -9.27
N GLY A 68 -0.85 14.40 -9.03
CA GLY A 68 -0.93 15.85 -9.11
C GLY A 68 -0.18 16.54 -7.97
N TYR A 69 -0.17 17.86 -7.98
CA TYR A 69 0.33 18.64 -6.86
C TYR A 69 -0.68 18.57 -5.71
N ALA A 70 -0.20 18.16 -4.53
CA ALA A 70 -1.00 18.21 -3.33
C ALA A 70 -0.98 19.63 -2.74
N VAL A 71 -2.13 20.10 -2.29
CA VAL A 71 -2.26 21.35 -1.55
C VAL A 71 -2.86 21.01 -0.19
N SER A 72 -2.14 21.32 0.87
CA SER A 72 -2.60 21.09 2.25
C SER A 72 -3.22 22.36 2.81
N LEU A 73 -4.48 22.28 3.22
CA LEU A 73 -5.14 23.32 4.01
C LEU A 73 -4.99 22.97 5.49
N LYS A 74 -4.13 23.72 6.19
CA LYS A 74 -3.87 23.51 7.62
C LYS A 74 -4.63 24.55 8.43
N GLY A 75 -5.32 24.11 9.48
CA GLY A 75 -5.83 25.02 10.50
C GLY A 75 -4.69 25.66 11.28
N HIS A 76 -4.99 26.70 12.07
CA HIS A 76 -4.01 27.27 12.98
C HIS A 76 -3.75 26.32 14.15
N ASP A 77 -2.72 25.49 14.02
CA ASP A 77 -2.28 24.54 15.04
C ASP A 77 -0.92 24.99 15.58
N ALA A 78 -0.94 25.76 16.67
CA ALA A 78 0.27 26.30 17.28
C ALA A 78 1.08 25.26 18.06
N THR A 79 0.50 24.07 18.33
CA THR A 79 1.17 23.03 19.12
C THR A 79 1.89 22.03 18.23
N HIS A 80 1.46 21.89 16.97
CA HIS A 80 2.16 21.06 16.02
C HIS A 80 3.53 21.62 15.63
N LYS A 81 4.53 20.73 15.65
CA LYS A 81 5.89 20.99 15.20
C LYS A 81 6.25 19.98 14.13
N THR A 82 6.92 20.45 13.10
CA THR A 82 7.59 19.60 12.13
C THR A 82 8.49 18.61 12.85
N TRP A 83 8.35 17.33 12.51
CA TRP A 83 9.04 16.24 13.17
C TRP A 83 9.55 15.22 12.16
N TYR A 84 8.79 14.95 11.09
CA TYR A 84 9.09 13.84 10.18
C TYR A 84 10.39 14.08 9.41
N PHE A 85 10.63 15.32 8.99
CA PHE A 85 11.87 15.72 8.31
C PHE A 85 13.09 15.77 9.24
N LEU A 86 12.88 15.83 10.56
CA LEU A 86 13.93 15.89 11.57
C LEU A 86 14.29 14.50 12.12
N GLN A 87 13.42 13.52 11.92
CA GLN A 87 13.64 12.15 12.36
C GLN A 87 14.59 11.43 11.42
N GLU A 88 15.61 10.79 11.99
CA GLU A 88 16.39 9.79 11.26
C GLU A 88 15.57 8.51 11.06
N ASN A 89 15.35 8.14 9.81
CA ASN A 89 14.81 6.84 9.42
C ASN A 89 15.62 6.32 8.23
N ASP A 90 15.89 5.01 8.20
CA ASP A 90 16.63 4.38 7.10
C ASP A 90 15.78 4.15 5.84
N GLY A 91 14.47 4.41 5.96
CA GLY A 91 13.50 4.33 4.87
C GLY A 91 13.35 2.93 4.29
N PHE A 92 13.67 1.86 5.04
CA PHE A 92 13.64 0.48 4.55
C PHE A 92 12.34 0.14 3.82
N TYR A 93 11.19 0.38 4.45
CA TYR A 93 9.90 0.03 3.88
C TYR A 93 9.54 0.91 2.68
N TRP A 94 9.77 2.21 2.78
CA TRP A 94 9.55 3.14 1.67
C TRP A 94 10.43 2.83 0.47
N ASN A 95 11.72 2.52 0.66
CA ASN A 95 12.69 2.31 -0.42
C ASN A 95 12.37 1.07 -1.24
N ARG A 96 11.97 -0.04 -0.61
CA ARG A 96 11.49 -1.22 -1.35
C ARG A 96 10.18 -0.93 -2.10
N TYR A 97 9.27 -0.10 -1.56
CA TYR A 97 8.04 0.27 -2.26
C TYR A 97 8.34 1.20 -3.44
N LYS A 98 9.22 2.19 -3.25
CA LYS A 98 9.75 3.06 -4.31
C LYS A 98 10.32 2.24 -5.46
N LYS A 99 11.15 1.23 -5.14
CA LYS A 99 11.72 0.31 -6.12
C LYS A 99 10.64 -0.56 -6.78
N PHE A 100 9.63 -1.02 -6.05
CA PHE A 100 8.51 -1.75 -6.63
C PHE A 100 7.71 -0.91 -7.64
N LEU A 101 7.42 0.36 -7.31
CA LEU A 101 6.74 1.28 -8.22
C LEU A 101 7.54 1.50 -9.51
N LYS A 102 8.86 1.69 -9.39
CA LYS A 102 9.76 1.88 -10.55
C LYS A 102 9.97 0.60 -11.36
N ASP A 103 10.30 -0.51 -10.73
CA ASP A 103 10.80 -1.68 -11.45
C ASP A 103 9.68 -2.65 -11.85
N LYS A 104 8.56 -2.68 -11.10
CA LYS A 104 7.45 -3.61 -11.32
C LYS A 104 6.20 -2.94 -11.84
N LYS A 105 5.92 -1.71 -11.41
CA LYS A 105 4.79 -0.92 -11.94
C LYS A 105 5.20 0.04 -13.06
N HIS A 106 6.51 0.22 -13.28
CA HIS A 106 7.14 1.17 -14.21
C HIS A 106 6.52 2.56 -14.18
N TRP A 107 6.32 3.08 -12.97
CA TRP A 107 6.01 4.48 -12.77
C TRP A 107 7.24 5.32 -13.08
N SER A 108 7.05 6.47 -13.73
CA SER A 108 8.16 7.39 -14.02
C SER A 108 8.78 7.91 -12.73
N THR A 109 10.06 8.30 -12.82
CA THR A 109 10.80 8.79 -11.65
C THR A 109 10.12 10.01 -11.04
N ASP A 110 9.55 10.88 -11.88
CA ASP A 110 8.82 12.07 -11.46
C ASP A 110 7.56 11.76 -10.66
N VAL A 111 6.73 10.81 -11.11
CA VAL A 111 5.50 10.43 -10.39
C VAL A 111 5.85 9.86 -9.02
N VAL A 112 6.87 9.01 -8.95
CA VAL A 112 7.34 8.41 -7.70
C VAL A 112 7.93 9.47 -6.76
N ASN A 113 8.66 10.46 -7.28
CA ASN A 113 9.19 11.56 -6.48
C ASN A 113 8.05 12.49 -5.99
N ARG A 114 7.02 12.75 -6.80
CA ARG A 114 5.83 13.51 -6.34
C ARG A 114 5.07 12.78 -5.25
N LEU A 115 4.92 11.45 -5.37
CA LEU A 115 4.37 10.61 -4.30
C LEU A 115 5.19 10.77 -3.02
N HIS A 116 6.52 10.70 -3.15
CA HIS A 116 7.44 10.83 -2.02
C HIS A 116 7.25 12.17 -1.30
N THR A 117 7.32 13.29 -2.02
CA THR A 117 7.18 14.63 -1.43
C THR A 117 5.81 14.81 -0.78
N THR A 118 4.73 14.50 -1.51
CA THR A 118 3.36 14.60 -0.99
C THR A 118 3.18 13.80 0.29
N THR A 119 3.72 12.58 0.33
CA THR A 119 3.56 11.70 1.50
C THR A 119 4.48 12.09 2.65
N ASN A 120 5.64 12.72 2.40
CA ASN A 120 6.45 13.33 3.45
C ASN A 120 5.69 14.46 4.15
N ASP A 121 5.03 15.33 3.39
CA ASP A 121 4.25 16.43 3.94
C ASP A 121 3.07 15.91 4.77
N VAL A 122 2.37 14.88 4.27
CA VAL A 122 1.31 14.21 5.02
C VAL A 122 1.85 13.57 6.29
N MET A 123 3.00 12.89 6.24
CA MET A 123 3.62 12.31 7.44
C MET A 123 3.99 13.38 8.46
N ASP A 124 4.53 14.53 8.03
CA ASP A 124 4.81 15.64 8.93
C ASP A 124 3.53 16.16 9.60
N ASP A 125 2.41 16.19 8.86
CA ASP A 125 1.09 16.53 9.41
C ASP A 125 0.50 15.49 10.38
N LEU A 126 1.11 14.33 10.56
CA LEU A 126 0.70 13.37 11.59
C LEU A 126 1.34 13.69 12.94
N GLY A 127 1.05 12.86 13.95
CA GLY A 127 1.72 12.94 15.25
C GLY A 127 3.10 12.28 15.21
N ASN A 128 4.03 12.74 16.03
CA ASN A 128 5.32 12.05 16.16
C ASN A 128 5.14 10.77 17.00
N PRO A 129 5.30 9.57 16.43
CA PRO A 129 5.11 8.31 17.16
C PRO A 129 6.20 8.04 18.21
N ASN A 130 7.30 8.80 18.20
CA ASN A 130 8.43 8.65 19.12
C ASN A 130 8.41 9.67 20.27
N ASP A 131 7.48 10.63 20.26
CA ASP A 131 7.31 11.61 21.34
C ASP A 131 6.30 11.08 22.37
N LYS A 132 6.79 10.37 23.39
CA LYS A 132 5.95 9.76 24.44
C LYS A 132 5.30 10.78 25.38
N ASP A 133 5.88 11.98 25.48
CA ASP A 133 5.40 13.01 26.39
C ASP A 133 4.26 13.84 25.77
N ARG A 134 4.06 13.74 24.45
CA ARG A 134 3.03 14.46 23.70
C ARG A 134 2.09 13.50 23.00
N PRO A 135 1.00 13.08 23.67
CA PRO A 135 -0.05 12.32 23.00
C PRO A 135 -0.64 13.14 21.85
N PHE A 136 -1.00 12.47 20.77
CA PHE A 136 -1.55 13.11 19.59
C PHE A 136 -2.91 12.50 19.20
N GLN A 137 -3.80 13.36 18.72
CA GLN A 137 -5.03 12.96 18.07
C GLN A 137 -5.25 13.83 16.84
N ARG A 138 -4.56 13.49 15.75
CA ARG A 138 -4.64 14.24 14.50
C ARG A 138 -5.54 13.53 13.50
N ARG A 139 -6.31 14.31 12.75
CA ARG A 139 -7.20 13.82 11.70
C ARG A 139 -7.00 14.68 10.46
N GLY A 140 -6.78 14.03 9.33
CA GLY A 140 -6.67 14.67 8.03
C GLY A 140 -7.67 14.07 7.05
N LEU A 141 -8.02 14.84 6.01
CA LEU A 141 -8.81 14.37 4.89
C LEU A 141 -8.01 14.57 3.61
N LEU A 142 -7.66 13.47 2.95
CA LEU A 142 -7.03 13.50 1.63
C LEU A 142 -8.11 13.37 0.55
N LEU A 143 -8.24 14.40 -0.29
CA LEU A 143 -9.12 14.42 -1.45
C LEU A 143 -8.29 14.33 -2.73
N GLY A 144 -8.80 13.61 -3.72
CA GLY A 144 -8.15 13.50 -5.02
C GLY A 144 -9.05 12.89 -6.07
N ASP A 145 -8.87 13.32 -7.32
CA ASP A 145 -9.67 12.92 -8.46
C ASP A 145 -9.61 11.40 -8.72
N VAL A 146 -10.53 10.90 -9.54
CA VAL A 146 -10.49 9.50 -9.99
C VAL A 146 -9.12 9.23 -10.63
N GLN A 147 -8.46 8.12 -10.25
CA GLN A 147 -7.12 7.73 -10.71
C GLN A 147 -5.92 8.60 -10.27
N SER A 148 -6.11 9.59 -9.38
CA SER A 148 -5.02 10.42 -8.81
C SER A 148 -4.01 9.69 -7.89
N GLY A 149 -3.95 8.36 -7.94
CA GLY A 149 -3.03 7.59 -7.12
C GLY A 149 -3.42 7.45 -5.65
N LYS A 150 -4.67 7.75 -5.24
CA LYS A 150 -5.18 7.60 -3.84
C LYS A 150 -4.69 6.35 -3.13
N THR A 151 -4.70 5.23 -3.84
CA THR A 151 -4.26 3.94 -3.32
C THR A 151 -2.75 3.91 -3.05
N ALA A 152 -1.95 4.34 -4.02
CA ALA A 152 -0.51 4.44 -3.83
C ALA A 152 -0.15 5.43 -2.71
N THR A 153 -0.93 6.50 -2.55
CA THR A 153 -0.74 7.48 -1.46
C THR A 153 -0.91 6.84 -0.09
N TYR A 154 -2.02 6.14 0.19
CA TYR A 154 -2.16 5.50 1.50
C TYR A 154 -1.14 4.37 1.71
N THR A 155 -0.78 3.63 0.66
CA THR A 155 0.25 2.57 0.76
C THR A 155 1.64 3.16 1.04
N ALA A 156 1.98 4.30 0.43
CA ALA A 156 3.20 5.05 0.73
C ALA A 156 3.22 5.52 2.19
N ILE A 157 2.10 6.07 2.69
CA ILE A 157 1.95 6.46 4.10
C ILE A 157 2.14 5.25 5.01
N CYS A 158 1.57 4.07 4.69
CA CYS A 158 1.77 2.86 5.50
C CYS A 158 3.26 2.46 5.59
N ASN A 159 3.97 2.46 4.46
CA ASN A 159 5.41 2.16 4.42
C ASN A 159 6.19 3.17 5.28
N LYS A 160 5.95 4.47 5.09
CA LYS A 160 6.62 5.54 5.82
C LYS A 160 6.30 5.57 7.30
N ALA A 161 5.08 5.24 7.68
CA ALA A 161 4.66 5.15 9.07
C ALA A 161 5.38 4.01 9.79
N ALA A 162 5.53 2.86 9.14
CA ALA A 162 6.34 1.77 9.68
C ALA A 162 7.83 2.16 9.81
N ASP A 163 8.40 2.87 8.83
CA ASP A 163 9.76 3.44 8.92
C ASP A 163 9.88 4.45 10.07
N ALA A 164 8.81 5.18 10.36
CA ALA A 164 8.74 6.18 11.42
C ALA A 164 8.45 5.61 12.82
N ASN A 165 8.24 4.29 12.94
CA ASN A 165 7.92 3.59 14.19
C ASN A 165 6.45 3.66 14.66
N TYR A 166 5.50 3.90 13.75
CA TYR A 166 4.09 3.61 14.03
C TYR A 166 3.90 2.11 14.27
N LYS A 167 3.27 1.77 15.40
CA LYS A 167 3.15 0.38 15.88
C LYS A 167 1.88 -0.30 15.39
N VAL A 168 0.84 0.47 15.11
CA VAL A 168 -0.45 -0.04 14.66
C VAL A 168 -0.90 0.75 13.44
N ILE A 169 -1.28 0.05 12.37
CA ILE A 169 -1.87 0.64 11.17
C ILE A 169 -3.21 -0.06 10.91
N ILE A 170 -4.30 0.71 10.86
CA ILE A 170 -5.65 0.18 10.58
C ILE A 170 -6.17 0.76 9.27
N VAL A 171 -6.30 -0.09 8.25
CA VAL A 171 -6.87 0.26 6.95
C VAL A 171 -8.33 -0.18 6.90
N LEU A 172 -9.23 0.80 6.86
CA LEU A 172 -10.66 0.59 6.70
C LEU A 172 -11.03 0.43 5.22
N ALA A 173 -11.25 -0.81 4.79
CA ALA A 173 -11.66 -1.13 3.42
C ALA A 173 -13.15 -0.84 3.16
N GLY A 174 -13.64 -1.19 1.98
CA GLY A 174 -15.07 -1.10 1.63
C GLY A 174 -15.97 -1.95 2.53
N MET A 175 -17.29 -1.76 2.42
CA MET A 175 -18.26 -2.58 3.17
C MET A 175 -18.30 -4.03 2.68
N MET A 176 -18.02 -4.27 1.40
CA MET A 176 -18.06 -5.58 0.77
C MET A 176 -16.75 -6.34 0.96
N GLU A 177 -16.84 -7.66 1.12
CA GLU A 177 -15.68 -8.54 1.36
C GLU A 177 -14.68 -8.53 0.19
N ASN A 178 -15.17 -8.53 -1.05
CA ASN A 178 -14.30 -8.45 -2.22
C ASN A 178 -13.40 -7.19 -2.21
N LEU A 179 -13.91 -6.04 -1.76
CA LEU A 179 -13.14 -4.81 -1.64
C LEU A 179 -12.09 -4.88 -0.53
N ARG A 180 -12.41 -5.55 0.59
CA ARG A 180 -11.44 -5.80 1.66
C ARG A 180 -10.33 -6.74 1.18
N VAL A 181 -10.68 -7.84 0.52
CA VAL A 181 -9.73 -8.80 -0.06
C VAL A 181 -8.79 -8.10 -1.04
N GLN A 182 -9.31 -7.29 -1.98
CA GLN A 182 -8.46 -6.53 -2.92
C GLN A 182 -7.52 -5.56 -2.21
N THR A 183 -7.97 -4.93 -1.12
CA THR A 183 -7.14 -4.03 -0.31
C THR A 183 -6.04 -4.80 0.41
N GLN A 184 -6.37 -5.97 0.97
CA GLN A 184 -5.43 -6.87 1.63
C GLN A 184 -4.38 -7.40 0.65
N GLU A 185 -4.78 -7.98 -0.49
CA GLU A 185 -3.84 -8.49 -1.51
C GLU A 185 -2.88 -7.39 -1.99
N ARG A 186 -3.38 -6.16 -2.12
CA ARG A 186 -2.55 -5.03 -2.50
C ARG A 186 -1.53 -4.69 -1.40
N LEU A 187 -1.97 -4.57 -0.15
CA LEU A 187 -1.05 -4.29 0.96
C LEU A 187 -0.08 -5.45 1.20
N ASP A 188 -0.50 -6.68 0.99
CA ASP A 188 0.36 -7.88 1.03
C ASP A 188 1.52 -7.74 0.05
N ALA A 189 1.24 -7.31 -1.20
CA ALA A 189 2.26 -7.11 -2.22
C ALA A 189 3.05 -5.80 -2.06
N GLU A 190 2.43 -4.71 -1.65
CA GLU A 190 3.02 -3.36 -1.74
C GLU A 190 3.54 -2.84 -0.38
N PHE A 191 3.23 -3.53 0.72
CA PHE A 191 3.64 -3.14 2.08
C PHE A 191 4.05 -4.34 2.98
N VAL A 192 3.40 -5.50 2.95
CA VAL A 192 3.83 -6.60 3.83
C VAL A 192 5.02 -7.33 3.22
N GLY A 193 4.94 -7.62 1.92
CA GLY A 193 5.89 -8.44 1.18
C GLY A 193 5.61 -9.94 1.24
N LYS A 194 4.46 -10.37 1.81
CA LYS A 194 4.08 -11.77 1.98
C LYS A 194 2.60 -11.99 1.70
N GLU A 195 2.27 -13.11 1.09
CA GLU A 195 0.88 -13.45 0.79
C GLU A 195 0.15 -13.84 2.08
N SER A 196 -0.89 -13.10 2.46
CA SER A 196 -1.59 -13.33 3.73
C SER A 196 -2.53 -14.54 3.70
N LYS A 197 -2.82 -15.10 2.51
CA LYS A 197 -3.83 -16.15 2.27
C LYS A 197 -3.76 -17.32 3.26
N TYR A 198 -2.55 -17.75 3.62
CA TYR A 198 -2.32 -18.84 4.57
C TYR A 198 -1.68 -18.39 5.88
N THR A 199 -1.36 -17.11 6.05
CA THR A 199 -0.63 -16.59 7.22
C THR A 199 -1.36 -16.84 8.53
N LEU A 200 -2.70 -16.83 8.51
CA LEU A 200 -3.53 -17.10 9.69
C LEU A 200 -4.07 -18.54 9.76
N ASP A 201 -3.65 -19.43 8.85
CA ASP A 201 -4.04 -20.84 8.87
C ASP A 201 -2.99 -21.67 9.62
N ARG A 202 -3.30 -22.07 10.85
CA ARG A 202 -2.43 -22.88 11.72
C ARG A 202 -2.08 -24.26 11.16
N LYS A 203 -2.80 -24.77 10.15
CA LYS A 203 -2.53 -26.07 9.52
C LYS A 203 -1.63 -25.97 8.29
N ALA A 204 -1.46 -24.79 7.70
CA ALA A 204 -0.62 -24.60 6.52
C ALA A 204 0.88 -24.71 6.87
N ASP A 205 1.68 -25.29 5.98
CA ASP A 205 3.13 -25.37 6.18
C ASP A 205 3.80 -23.99 6.21
N ASN A 206 4.91 -23.88 6.94
CA ASN A 206 5.63 -22.60 7.11
C ASN A 206 6.14 -22.01 5.79
N GLU A 207 6.49 -22.84 4.81
CA GLU A 207 6.90 -22.38 3.47
C GLU A 207 5.73 -21.72 2.72
N ILE A 208 4.51 -22.27 2.88
CA ILE A 208 3.29 -21.74 2.28
C ILE A 208 2.89 -20.42 2.94
N ARG A 209 3.07 -20.29 4.26
CA ARG A 209 2.74 -19.05 5.02
C ARG A 209 3.67 -17.88 4.75
N ASN A 210 4.91 -18.15 4.33
CA ASN A 210 5.95 -17.15 4.12
C ASN A 210 6.22 -16.88 2.63
N HIS A 211 5.27 -17.19 1.76
CA HIS A 211 5.44 -16.98 0.33
C HIS A 211 5.64 -15.48 0.01
N PRO A 212 6.81 -15.08 -0.53
CA PRO A 212 7.11 -13.68 -0.78
C PRO A 212 6.37 -13.15 -2.01
N VAL A 213 5.80 -11.96 -1.88
CA VAL A 213 5.07 -11.26 -2.96
C VAL A 213 5.47 -9.79 -3.02
N GLY A 214 5.31 -9.19 -4.21
CA GLY A 214 5.62 -7.78 -4.46
C GLY A 214 6.95 -7.30 -3.87
N VAL A 215 6.90 -6.36 -2.93
CA VAL A 215 8.08 -5.76 -2.27
C VAL A 215 8.95 -6.80 -1.54
N GLY A 216 8.38 -7.92 -1.09
CA GLY A 216 9.14 -9.01 -0.45
C GLY A 216 10.05 -9.78 -1.41
N LYS A 217 9.85 -9.64 -2.74
CA LYS A 217 10.76 -10.17 -3.76
C LYS A 217 11.92 -9.22 -4.09
N ILE A 218 11.89 -7.98 -3.58
CA ILE A 218 12.92 -6.97 -3.83
C ILE A 218 13.97 -7.02 -2.73
N GLN A 219 13.52 -6.97 -1.48
CA GLN A 219 14.35 -7.07 -0.30
C GLN A 219 13.53 -7.75 0.79
N SER A 220 14.04 -8.86 1.32
CA SER A 220 13.47 -9.55 2.46
C SER A 220 14.31 -9.25 3.70
N ASP A 221 13.63 -9.03 4.81
CA ASP A 221 14.24 -8.91 6.13
C ASP A 221 13.37 -9.70 7.11
N ASN A 222 13.99 -10.62 7.84
CA ASN A 222 13.28 -11.47 8.80
C ASN A 222 13.02 -10.76 10.14
N GLU A 223 13.77 -9.71 10.45
CA GLU A 223 13.65 -8.95 11.70
C GLU A 223 12.61 -7.82 11.57
N ARG A 224 12.39 -7.31 10.36
CA ARG A 224 11.50 -6.17 10.08
C ARG A 224 10.21 -6.60 9.39
N GLN A 225 9.53 -7.60 9.95
CA GLN A 225 8.29 -8.10 9.38
C GLN A 225 7.08 -7.32 9.89
N ILE A 226 6.18 -7.00 8.96
CA ILE A 226 4.85 -6.47 9.30
C ILE A 226 3.97 -7.64 9.75
N ALA A 227 3.42 -7.57 10.94
CA ALA A 227 2.52 -8.61 11.44
C ALA A 227 1.09 -8.32 10.97
N CYS A 228 0.55 -9.18 10.12
CA CYS A 228 -0.83 -9.08 9.65
C CYS A 228 -1.78 -9.76 10.64
N PHE A 229 -2.72 -8.98 11.17
CA PHE A 229 -3.79 -9.48 12.06
C PHE A 229 -5.09 -9.79 11.31
N THR A 230 -5.09 -9.56 9.99
CA THR A 230 -6.13 -9.95 9.04
C THR A 230 -5.47 -10.60 7.83
N SER A 231 -6.23 -11.36 7.04
CA SER A 231 -5.72 -12.02 5.84
C SER A 231 -6.69 -11.98 4.68
N VAL A 232 -6.25 -12.36 3.48
CA VAL A 232 -7.13 -12.57 2.32
C VAL A 232 -8.26 -13.55 2.66
N ALA A 233 -7.94 -14.60 3.42
CA ALA A 233 -8.91 -15.63 3.80
C ALA A 233 -9.85 -15.22 4.95
N THR A 234 -9.45 -14.30 5.83
CA THR A 234 -10.20 -14.03 7.06
C THR A 234 -10.10 -12.57 7.49
N ASP A 235 -11.27 -11.96 7.77
CA ASP A 235 -11.38 -10.64 8.41
C ASP A 235 -10.97 -10.73 9.90
N PHE A 236 -11.00 -9.62 10.64
CA PHE A 236 -10.59 -9.62 12.04
C PHE A 236 -11.38 -10.63 12.89
N ASN A 237 -10.67 -11.58 13.50
CA ASN A 237 -11.24 -12.60 14.38
C ASN A 237 -10.34 -12.81 15.61
N LYS A 238 -10.86 -12.40 16.78
CA LYS A 238 -10.15 -12.50 18.07
C LYS A 238 -9.72 -13.93 18.43
N THR A 239 -10.54 -14.93 18.09
CA THR A 239 -10.24 -16.34 18.39
C THR A 239 -9.02 -16.82 17.61
N THR A 240 -8.93 -16.46 16.33
CA THR A 240 -7.78 -16.80 15.47
C THR A 240 -6.49 -16.18 16.00
N LEU A 241 -6.53 -14.90 16.37
CA LEU A 241 -5.36 -14.19 16.92
C LEU A 241 -4.86 -14.81 18.22
N LYS A 242 -5.78 -15.14 19.14
CA LYS A 242 -5.44 -15.81 20.40
C LYS A 242 -4.82 -17.19 20.15
N GLN A 243 -5.31 -17.94 19.16
CA GLN A 243 -4.76 -19.25 18.80
C GLN A 243 -3.37 -19.18 18.17
N LEU A 244 -3.03 -18.07 17.53
CA LEU A 244 -1.72 -17.80 16.93
C LEU A 244 -0.76 -17.05 17.87
N GLY A 245 -1.21 -16.69 19.07
CA GLY A 245 -0.39 -15.94 20.05
C GLY A 245 -0.05 -14.53 19.61
N LEU A 246 -0.81 -13.94 18.68
CA LEU A 246 -0.56 -12.58 18.19
C LEU A 246 -1.08 -11.55 19.20
N SER A 247 -0.18 -10.71 19.72
CA SER A 247 -0.45 -9.60 20.64
C SER A 247 0.36 -8.38 20.21
N LEU A 248 -0.13 -7.16 20.46
CA LEU A 248 0.64 -5.95 20.18
C LEU A 248 1.76 -5.75 21.21
N SER A 249 1.58 -6.23 22.45
CA SER A 249 2.55 -6.07 23.54
C SER A 249 3.92 -6.70 23.26
N ASN A 250 3.98 -7.76 22.45
CA ASN A 250 5.20 -8.53 22.16
C ASN A 250 5.69 -8.33 20.72
N LEU A 251 5.14 -7.33 20.03
CA LEU A 251 5.36 -7.16 18.60
C LEU A 251 6.61 -6.32 18.34
N ASN A 252 7.64 -6.96 17.77
CA ASN A 252 8.82 -6.26 17.28
C ASN A 252 8.57 -5.77 15.83
N GLY A 253 7.93 -4.60 15.69
CA GLY A 253 7.61 -4.02 14.37
C GLY A 253 6.28 -3.26 14.35
N THR A 254 5.55 -3.40 13.24
CA THR A 254 4.24 -2.75 13.01
C THR A 254 3.16 -3.81 12.77
N ALA A 255 2.02 -3.64 13.41
CA ALA A 255 0.81 -4.44 13.20
C ALA A 255 -0.06 -3.83 12.10
N LEU A 256 -0.50 -4.64 11.15
CA LEU A 256 -1.43 -4.25 10.10
C LEU A 256 -2.79 -4.93 10.27
N PHE A 257 -3.85 -4.11 10.22
CA PHE A 257 -5.24 -4.55 10.18
C PHE A 257 -5.90 -4.01 8.92
N VAL A 258 -6.48 -4.89 8.09
CA VAL A 258 -7.32 -4.52 6.94
C VAL A 258 -8.73 -5.02 7.19
N VAL A 259 -9.61 -4.11 7.61
CA VAL A 259 -10.94 -4.45 8.12
C VAL A 259 -12.05 -3.80 7.30
N LYS A 260 -13.18 -4.49 7.19
CA LYS A 260 -14.38 -3.90 6.57
C LYS A 260 -14.92 -2.76 7.42
N LYS A 261 -15.55 -1.80 6.76
CA LYS A 261 -16.45 -0.81 7.39
C LYS A 261 -17.76 -1.46 7.82
N ASN A 262 -17.68 -2.42 8.75
CA ASN A 262 -18.81 -3.17 9.28
C ASN A 262 -18.87 -3.00 10.80
N LYS A 263 -20.04 -2.63 11.33
CA LYS A 263 -20.23 -2.36 12.77
C LYS A 263 -19.78 -3.51 13.66
N SER A 264 -20.09 -4.76 13.30
CA SER A 264 -19.74 -5.93 14.11
C SER A 264 -18.22 -6.13 14.14
N VAL A 265 -17.57 -6.10 12.97
CA VAL A 265 -16.11 -6.26 12.85
C VAL A 265 -15.37 -5.15 13.60
N LEU A 266 -15.79 -3.89 13.43
CA LEU A 266 -15.19 -2.74 14.10
C LEU A 266 -15.37 -2.81 15.62
N ASN A 267 -16.54 -3.22 16.11
CA ASN A 267 -16.76 -3.42 17.54
C ASN A 267 -15.90 -4.55 18.11
N ASN A 268 -15.69 -5.63 17.35
CA ASN A 268 -14.81 -6.71 17.77
C ASN A 268 -13.35 -6.26 17.85
N LEU A 269 -12.88 -5.50 16.86
CA LEU A 269 -11.53 -4.92 16.86
C LEU A 269 -11.36 -3.94 18.03
N TYR A 270 -12.31 -3.03 18.23
CA TYR A 270 -12.31 -2.07 19.33
C TYR A 270 -12.22 -2.75 20.70
N ARG A 271 -13.08 -3.75 20.96
CA ARG A 271 -13.05 -4.51 22.21
C ARG A 271 -11.72 -5.23 22.41
N TRP A 272 -11.20 -5.86 21.35
CA TRP A 272 -9.91 -6.55 21.45
C TRP A 272 -8.75 -5.59 21.73
N LEU A 273 -8.74 -4.42 21.09
CA LEU A 273 -7.74 -3.39 21.31
C LEU A 273 -7.72 -2.95 22.77
N LEU A 274 -8.89 -2.64 23.35
CA LEU A 274 -9.02 -2.26 24.76
C LEU A 274 -8.63 -3.38 25.72
N GLU A 275 -9.20 -4.58 25.54
CA GLU A 275 -9.03 -5.67 26.50
C GLU A 275 -7.60 -6.23 26.58
N ASN A 276 -6.79 -6.06 25.53
CA ASN A 276 -5.46 -6.67 25.45
C ASN A 276 -4.31 -5.66 25.48
N ASN A 277 -4.58 -4.37 25.26
CA ASN A 277 -3.52 -3.37 25.05
C ASN A 277 -3.76 -2.04 25.76
N ALA A 278 -4.94 -1.82 26.35
CA ALA A 278 -5.17 -0.60 27.13
C ALA A 278 -4.51 -0.72 28.52
N SER A 279 -3.89 0.36 28.97
CA SER A 279 -3.41 0.48 30.35
C SER A 279 -4.59 0.39 31.32
N HIS A 280 -4.38 -0.32 32.43
CA HIS A 280 -5.36 -0.46 33.50
C HIS A 280 -5.61 0.85 34.26
N GLU A 281 -4.72 1.85 34.14
CA GLU A 281 -4.79 3.11 34.88
C GLU A 281 -5.63 4.18 34.16
N ASP A 282 -5.43 4.37 32.86
CA ASP A 282 -6.07 5.42 32.07
C ASP A 282 -6.99 4.90 30.95
N GLY A 283 -6.99 3.59 30.69
CA GLY A 283 -7.76 2.97 29.62
C GLY A 283 -7.25 3.30 28.20
N LEU A 284 -6.05 3.89 28.08
CA LEU A 284 -5.44 4.27 26.82
C LEU A 284 -4.50 3.18 26.30
N ILE A 285 -4.39 3.10 24.98
CA ILE A 285 -3.44 2.19 24.31
C ILE A 285 -2.18 3.01 24.02
N ASP A 286 -1.10 2.72 24.72
CA ASP A 286 0.20 3.39 24.55
C ASP A 286 0.99 2.82 23.36
N LEU A 287 0.35 2.83 22.19
CA LEU A 287 0.96 2.44 20.92
C LEU A 287 0.55 3.45 19.83
N PRO A 288 1.53 4.07 19.14
CA PRO A 288 1.22 5.05 18.11
C PRO A 288 0.46 4.37 16.95
N LEU A 289 -0.75 4.87 16.72
CA LEU A 289 -1.71 4.33 15.78
C LEU A 289 -1.89 5.26 14.57
N LEU A 290 -1.91 4.65 13.39
CA LEU A 290 -2.29 5.25 12.11
C LEU A 290 -3.65 4.71 11.65
#